data_AF-A0A9P6EVF3-F1
#
_entry.id   AF-A0A9P6EVF3-F1
#
_cell.length_a   1.000
_cell.length_b   1.000
_cell.length_c   1.000
_cell.angle_alpha   90.00
_cell.angle_beta   90.00
_cell.angle_gamma   90.00
#
_symmetry.space_group_name_H-M   'P 1'
#
loop_
_entity.id
_entity.type
_entity.pdbx_description
1 polymer ?
#
loop_
_entity_poly.entity_id
_entity_poly.type
_entity_poly.pdbx_seq_one_letter_code
_entity_poly.pdbx_strand_id
1 'polypeptide(L)'
;MSFIYNYFACDNSTPSEKENAAALKAIIKTNKNALKSEIKQYDTDCKQTVKEAEAEYKRIKKQAEETMYRQTLDAVNREIEVILATDEYKGSDEKTKAKMVQFQSWVGCAGKSCCGAACGGDKKEQEQEQEMAEKEVLFDEKHQEQEQEQQELPSYRDDTSYANEKDILLSA
;
A
#
# COMPACT_ATOMS: atom_id res chain seq x y z
N MET A 1 -43.90 31.18 26.19
CA MET A 1 -44.58 32.49 26.01
C MET A 1 -43.72 33.53 25.29
N SER A 2 -42.62 33.14 24.63
CA SER A 2 -41.63 34.07 24.03
C SER A 2 -41.75 34.23 22.51
N PHE A 3 -42.48 33.36 21.81
CA PHE A 3 -42.59 33.42 20.35
C PHE A 3 -43.54 34.54 19.86
N ILE A 4 -44.63 34.77 20.59
CA ILE A 4 -45.65 35.78 20.23
C ILE A 4 -45.14 37.20 20.51
N TYR A 5 -44.28 37.38 21.52
CA TYR A 5 -43.74 38.71 21.87
C TYR A 5 -42.73 39.22 20.82
N ASN A 6 -41.92 38.32 20.23
CA ASN A 6 -40.94 38.70 19.21
C ASN A 6 -41.57 39.02 17.84
N TYR A 7 -42.75 38.45 17.53
CA TYR A 7 -43.46 38.74 16.27
C TYR A 7 -44.03 40.17 16.22
N PHE A 8 -44.33 40.75 17.38
CA PHE A 8 -44.84 42.13 17.49
C PHE A 8 -43.78 43.18 17.86
N ALA A 9 -42.57 42.75 18.24
CA ALA A 9 -41.51 43.65 18.70
C ALA A 9 -40.67 44.29 17.57
N CYS A 10 -40.94 43.99 16.29
CA CYS A 10 -40.11 44.46 15.17
C CYS A 10 -38.60 44.28 15.43
N ASP A 11 -38.23 43.18 16.07
CA ASP A 11 -36.83 42.84 16.25
C ASP A 11 -36.33 42.27 14.92
N ASN A 12 -35.83 43.17 14.05
CA ASN A 12 -35.28 42.88 12.72
C ASN A 12 -34.00 42.02 12.77
N SER A 13 -33.70 41.39 13.90
CA SER A 13 -32.55 40.53 14.15
C SER A 13 -32.79 39.07 13.75
N THR A 14 -34.02 38.70 13.36
CA THR A 14 -34.31 37.35 12.85
C THR A 14 -33.95 37.29 11.35
N PRO A 15 -32.95 36.49 10.93
CA PRO A 15 -32.57 36.41 9.52
C PRO A 15 -33.76 35.91 8.70
N SER A 16 -33.97 36.54 7.54
CA SER A 16 -35.02 36.14 6.61
C SER A 16 -34.81 34.71 6.13
N GLU A 17 -35.88 34.03 5.73
CA GLU A 17 -35.79 32.68 5.14
C GLU A 17 -34.79 32.61 3.98
N LYS A 18 -34.63 33.70 3.22
CA LYS A 18 -33.66 33.84 2.14
C LYS A 18 -32.21 33.86 2.64
N GLU A 19 -31.94 34.55 3.75
CA GLU A 19 -30.61 34.59 4.38
C GLU A 19 -30.26 33.25 5.03
N ASN A 20 -31.23 32.60 5.69
CA ASN A 20 -31.06 31.25 6.24
C ASN A 20 -30.79 30.22 5.16
N ALA A 21 -31.51 30.28 4.03
CA ALA A 21 -31.27 29.39 2.89
C ALA A 21 -29.90 29.63 2.24
N ALA A 22 -29.45 30.88 2.15
CA ALA A 22 -28.12 31.22 1.63
C ALA A 22 -27.00 30.71 2.57
N ALA A 23 -27.16 30.88 3.88
CA ALA A 23 -26.23 30.38 4.88
C ALA A 23 -26.12 28.84 4.84
N LEU A 24 -27.26 28.13 4.76
CA LEU A 24 -27.29 26.68 4.61
C LEU A 24 -26.59 26.20 3.33
N LYS A 25 -26.84 26.87 2.19
CA LYS A 25 -26.14 26.56 0.92
C LYS A 25 -24.63 26.77 1.02
N ALA A 26 -24.19 27.82 1.72
CA ALA A 26 -22.77 28.07 1.95
C ALA A 26 -22.13 26.97 2.81
N ILE A 27 -22.79 26.56 3.90
CA ILE A 27 -22.33 25.46 4.77
C ILE A 27 -22.22 24.15 3.98
N ILE A 28 -23.25 23.80 3.20
CA ILE A 28 -23.26 22.59 2.36
C ILE A 28 -22.10 22.63 1.37
N LYS A 29 -21.84 23.77 0.72
CA LYS A 29 -20.75 23.92 -0.24
C LYS A 29 -19.39 23.75 0.44
N THR A 30 -19.18 24.36 1.61
CA THR A 30 -17.94 24.23 2.37
C THR A 30 -17.69 22.78 2.79
N ASN A 31 -18.70 22.11 3.37
CA ASN A 31 -18.59 20.73 3.80
C ASN A 31 -18.34 19.78 2.61
N LYS A 32 -18.98 20.01 1.47
CA LYS A 32 -18.75 19.23 0.24
C LYS A 32 -17.29 19.36 -0.23
N ASN A 33 -16.71 20.55 -0.16
CA ASN A 33 -15.32 20.77 -0.56
C ASN A 33 -14.32 20.19 0.45
N ALA A 34 -14.63 20.29 1.75
CA ALA A 34 -13.84 19.66 2.81
C ALA A 34 -13.80 18.15 2.64
N LEU A 35 -14.97 17.50 2.48
CA LEU A 35 -15.09 16.06 2.21
C LEU A 35 -14.29 15.62 0.99
N LYS A 36 -14.37 16.37 -0.12
CA LYS A 36 -13.58 16.06 -1.32
C LYS A 36 -12.07 16.11 -1.07
N SER A 37 -11.62 17.06 -0.25
CA SER A 37 -10.20 17.21 0.06
C SER A 37 -9.72 16.11 1.00
N GLU A 38 -10.54 15.75 1.99
CA GLU A 38 -10.29 14.67 2.93
C GLU A 38 -10.22 13.30 2.24
N ILE A 39 -11.12 13.02 1.29
CA ILE A 39 -11.08 11.78 0.49
C ILE A 39 -9.79 11.70 -0.33
N LYS A 40 -9.37 12.81 -0.96
CA LYS A 40 -8.11 12.84 -1.73
C LYS A 40 -6.89 12.62 -0.84
N GLN A 41 -6.89 13.23 0.35
CA GLN A 41 -5.82 13.02 1.32
C GLN A 41 -5.77 11.56 1.77
N TYR A 42 -6.92 10.97 2.10
CA TYR A 42 -7.01 9.57 2.49
C TYR A 42 -6.50 8.61 1.40
N ASP A 43 -6.86 8.84 0.13
CA ASP A 43 -6.34 8.04 -0.99
C ASP A 43 -4.81 8.15 -1.11
N THR A 44 -4.28 9.36 -0.95
CA THR A 44 -2.83 9.62 -0.98
C THR A 44 -2.12 8.91 0.17
N ASP A 45 -2.65 9.04 1.39
CA ASP A 45 -2.08 8.42 2.59
C ASP A 45 -2.15 6.88 2.50
N CYS A 46 -3.24 6.33 1.95
CA CYS A 46 -3.39 4.89 1.73
C CYS A 46 -2.34 4.37 0.73
N LYS A 47 -2.19 5.04 -0.42
CA LYS A 47 -1.17 4.68 -1.43
C LYS A 47 0.24 4.74 -0.85
N GLN A 48 0.54 5.77 -0.05
CA GLN A 48 1.85 5.91 0.59
C GLN A 48 2.09 4.79 1.62
N THR A 49 1.10 4.49 2.46
CA THR A 49 1.18 3.43 3.47
C THR A 49 1.42 2.06 2.83
N VAL A 50 0.74 1.77 1.73
CA VAL A 50 0.93 0.50 0.99
C VAL A 50 2.36 0.42 0.43
N LYS A 51 2.87 1.48 -0.20
CA LYS A 51 4.25 1.51 -0.72
C LYS A 51 5.29 1.30 0.38
N GLU A 52 5.10 1.91 1.55
CA GLU A 52 5.99 1.75 2.69
C GLU A 52 5.94 0.32 3.24
N ALA A 53 4.74 -0.26 3.38
CA ALA A 53 4.55 -1.63 3.84
C ALA A 53 5.18 -2.65 2.88
N GLU A 54 5.05 -2.45 1.56
CA GLU A 54 5.69 -3.30 0.54
C GLU A 54 7.22 -3.22 0.61
N ALA A 55 7.78 -2.02 0.76
CA ALA A 55 9.22 -1.83 0.89
C ALA A 55 9.77 -2.47 2.19
N GLU A 56 9.03 -2.38 3.28
CA GLU A 56 9.38 -3.03 4.55
C GLU A 56 9.30 -4.55 4.45
N TYR A 57 8.24 -5.09 3.84
CA TYR A 57 8.12 -6.52 3.58
C TYR A 57 9.31 -7.05 2.77
N LYS A 58 9.69 -6.36 1.69
CA LYS A 58 10.86 -6.74 0.88
C LYS A 58 12.15 -6.76 1.70
N ARG A 59 12.37 -5.75 2.56
CA ARG A 59 13.55 -5.71 3.45
C ARG A 59 13.56 -6.86 4.45
N ILE A 60 12.45 -7.09 5.14
CA ILE A 60 12.33 -8.14 6.15
C ILE A 60 12.52 -9.52 5.51
N LYS A 61 11.89 -9.75 4.35
CA LYS A 61 12.05 -11.01 3.60
C LYS A 61 13.51 -11.27 3.26
N LYS A 62 14.21 -10.29 2.70
CA LYS A 62 15.63 -10.42 2.38
C LYS A 62 16.48 -10.70 3.62
N GLN A 63 16.23 -9.98 4.72
CA GLN A 63 16.94 -10.19 5.97
C GLN A 63 16.68 -11.60 6.55
N ALA A 64 15.45 -12.10 6.45
CA ALA A 64 15.10 -13.45 6.89
C ALA A 64 15.78 -14.52 6.04
N GLU A 65 15.80 -14.37 4.71
CA GLU A 65 16.50 -15.27 3.79
C GLU A 65 18.02 -15.30 4.07
N GLU A 66 18.65 -14.14 4.25
CA GLU A 66 20.06 -14.04 4.62
C GLU A 66 20.35 -14.69 5.98
N THR A 67 19.46 -14.51 6.95
CA THR A 67 19.58 -15.11 8.29
C THR A 67 19.47 -16.63 8.22
N MET A 68 18.49 -17.15 7.50
CA MET A 68 18.31 -18.59 7.30
C MET A 68 19.51 -19.22 6.59
N TYR A 69 20.04 -18.54 5.58
CA TYR A 69 21.23 -18.98 4.86
C TYR A 69 22.45 -19.07 5.79
N ARG A 70 22.71 -18.03 6.59
CA ARG A 70 23.80 -18.02 7.58
C ARG A 70 23.65 -19.13 8.61
N GLN A 71 22.46 -19.29 9.18
CA GLN A 71 22.19 -20.35 10.15
C GLN A 71 22.41 -21.74 9.56
N THR A 72 22.05 -21.94 8.29
CA THR A 72 22.27 -23.21 7.58
C THR A 72 23.75 -23.47 7.38
N LEU A 73 24.53 -22.48 6.94
CA LEU A 73 25.98 -22.63 6.80
C LEU A 73 26.67 -22.88 8.13
N ASP A 74 26.25 -22.21 9.21
CA ASP A 74 26.76 -22.46 10.56
C ASP A 74 26.44 -23.87 11.04
N ALA A 75 25.24 -24.37 10.79
CA ALA A 75 24.86 -25.75 11.11
C ALA A 75 25.73 -26.76 10.34
N VAL A 76 25.92 -26.55 9.03
CA VAL A 76 26.80 -27.39 8.20
C VAL A 76 28.24 -27.37 8.72
N ASN A 77 28.76 -26.21 9.11
CA ASN A 77 30.11 -26.13 9.70
C ASN A 77 30.24 -26.96 10.97
N ARG A 78 29.25 -26.90 11.87
CA ARG A 78 29.24 -27.72 13.10
C ARG A 78 29.21 -29.21 12.79
N GLU A 79 28.39 -29.64 11.83
CA GLU A 79 28.35 -31.05 11.41
C GLU A 79 29.68 -31.50 10.83
N ILE A 80 30.36 -30.65 10.05
CA ILE A 80 31.69 -30.96 9.56
C ILE A 80 32.68 -31.12 10.72
N GLU A 81 32.67 -30.23 11.71
CA GLU A 81 33.53 -30.34 12.90
C GLU A 81 33.31 -31.67 13.64
N VAL A 82 32.06 -32.11 13.76
CA VAL A 82 31.72 -33.42 14.34
C VAL A 82 32.31 -34.56 13.50
N ILE A 83 32.14 -34.54 12.18
CA ILE A 83 32.69 -35.57 11.28
C ILE A 83 34.21 -35.63 11.39
N LEU A 84 34.90 -34.48 11.42
CA LEU A 84 36.36 -34.40 11.54
C LEU A 84 36.88 -35.00 12.85
N ALA A 85 36.08 -34.96 13.93
CA ALA A 85 36.44 -35.53 15.21
C ALA A 85 36.32 -37.06 15.27
N THR A 86 35.58 -37.68 14.34
CA THR A 86 35.36 -39.13 14.29
C THR A 86 36.62 -39.91 13.94
N ASP A 87 36.75 -41.11 14.49
CA ASP A 87 37.89 -41.99 14.21
C ASP A 87 37.83 -42.58 12.79
N GLU A 88 36.62 -42.72 12.22
CA GLU A 88 36.39 -43.08 10.82
C GLU A 88 37.02 -42.06 9.87
N TYR A 89 36.84 -40.77 10.14
CA TYR A 89 37.49 -39.72 9.34
C TYR A 89 39.00 -39.68 9.54
N LYS A 90 39.50 -39.83 10.77
CA LYS A 90 40.96 -39.85 11.02
C LYS A 90 41.66 -41.01 10.30
N GLY A 91 41.02 -42.18 10.28
CA GLY A 91 41.48 -43.37 9.57
C GLY A 91 41.21 -43.38 8.05
N SER A 92 40.52 -42.36 7.52
CA SER A 92 40.21 -42.28 6.09
C SER A 92 41.43 -41.98 5.22
N ASP A 93 41.30 -42.31 3.94
CA ASP A 93 42.34 -42.08 2.93
C ASP A 93 42.53 -40.58 2.62
N GLU A 94 43.69 -40.27 2.07
CA GLU A 94 44.11 -38.88 1.77
C GLU A 94 43.21 -38.17 0.75
N LYS A 95 42.56 -38.91 -0.16
CA LYS A 95 41.61 -38.32 -1.13
C LYS A 95 40.32 -37.90 -0.42
N THR A 96 39.85 -38.70 0.53
CA THR A 96 38.70 -38.36 1.39
C THR A 96 38.98 -37.13 2.24
N LYS A 97 40.16 -37.06 2.88
CA LYS A 97 40.60 -35.87 3.64
C LYS A 97 40.71 -34.62 2.76
N ALA A 98 41.31 -34.73 1.58
CA ALA A 98 41.44 -33.61 0.65
C ALA A 98 40.09 -33.05 0.19
N LYS A 99 39.11 -33.93 -0.08
CA LYS A 99 37.75 -33.51 -0.44
C LYS A 99 37.04 -32.81 0.71
N MET A 100 37.22 -33.28 1.94
CA MET A 100 36.62 -32.63 3.11
C MET A 100 37.19 -31.22 3.34
N VAL A 101 38.49 -31.05 3.16
CA VAL A 101 39.14 -29.71 3.22
C VAL A 101 38.61 -28.78 2.13
N GLN A 102 38.43 -29.27 0.90
CA GLN A 102 37.80 -28.49 -0.17
C GLN A 102 36.36 -28.09 0.16
N PHE A 103 35.59 -29.02 0.75
CA PHE A 103 34.22 -28.75 1.16
C PHE A 103 34.16 -27.70 2.28
N GLN A 104 35.00 -27.80 3.32
CA GLN A 104 35.12 -26.76 4.35
C GLN A 104 35.51 -25.41 3.78
N SER A 105 36.47 -25.39 2.85
CA SER A 105 36.87 -24.15 2.18
C SER A 105 35.69 -23.55 1.41
N TRP A 106 34.88 -24.36 0.74
CA TRP A 106 33.70 -23.89 0.02
C TRP A 106 32.63 -23.32 0.98
N VAL A 107 32.32 -24.03 2.07
CA VAL A 107 31.35 -23.55 3.09
C VAL A 107 31.85 -22.27 3.76
N GLY A 108 33.15 -22.17 4.05
CA GLY A 108 33.78 -20.97 4.60
C GLY A 108 33.78 -19.79 3.62
N CYS A 109 33.99 -20.05 2.33
CA CYS A 109 33.87 -19.04 1.27
C CYS A 109 32.41 -18.60 1.06
N ALA A 110 31.45 -19.52 1.10
CA ALA A 110 30.02 -19.20 1.01
C ALA A 110 29.58 -18.30 2.18
N GLY A 111 30.05 -18.58 3.40
CA GLY A 111 29.79 -17.74 4.58
C GLY A 111 30.40 -16.34 4.49
N LYS A 112 31.59 -16.19 3.90
CA LYS A 112 32.28 -14.90 3.72
C LYS A 112 31.79 -14.10 2.52
N SER A 113 31.50 -14.75 1.40
CA SER A 113 31.07 -14.09 0.15
C SER A 113 29.68 -13.45 0.30
N CYS A 114 28.79 -14.06 1.10
CA CYS A 114 27.49 -13.46 1.44
C CYS A 114 27.58 -12.29 2.44
N CYS A 115 28.77 -11.96 2.96
CA CYS A 115 28.96 -10.86 3.90
C CYS A 115 29.68 -9.64 3.30
N GLY A 116 30.23 -9.71 2.08
CA GLY A 116 31.11 -8.65 1.58
C GLY A 116 31.05 -8.31 0.08
N ALA A 117 30.43 -9.14 -0.76
CA ALA A 117 30.35 -8.87 -2.19
C ALA A 117 28.89 -8.84 -2.64
N ALA A 118 28.35 -7.63 -2.75
CA ALA A 118 27.20 -7.32 -3.59
C ALA A 118 26.04 -8.34 -3.56
N CYS A 119 25.31 -8.41 -2.45
CA CYS A 119 23.86 -8.65 -2.52
C CYS A 119 23.14 -7.34 -2.93
N GLY A 120 23.77 -6.54 -3.79
CA GLY A 120 23.11 -5.46 -4.52
C GLY A 120 22.24 -6.13 -5.55
N GLY A 121 20.97 -5.73 -5.60
CA GLY A 121 19.97 -6.31 -6.49
C GLY A 121 20.53 -6.55 -7.87
N ASP A 122 20.17 -7.70 -8.44
CA ASP A 122 20.40 -7.96 -9.84
C ASP A 122 20.03 -6.69 -10.62
N LYS A 123 20.98 -6.14 -11.40
CA LYS A 123 20.70 -5.01 -12.29
C LYS A 123 19.49 -5.26 -13.18
N LYS A 124 19.13 -6.53 -13.38
CA LYS A 124 17.91 -6.97 -14.05
C LYS A 124 16.61 -6.71 -13.26
N GLU A 125 16.61 -6.85 -11.94
CA GLU A 125 15.41 -6.56 -11.12
C GLU A 125 15.19 -5.05 -10.99
N GLN A 126 16.26 -4.25 -10.91
CA GLN A 126 16.15 -2.78 -10.92
C GLN A 126 15.73 -2.22 -12.30
N GLU A 127 16.23 -2.78 -13.40
CA GLU A 127 15.78 -2.39 -14.75
C GLU A 127 14.31 -2.78 -14.98
N GLN A 128 13.86 -3.91 -14.43
CA GLN A 128 12.47 -4.35 -14.55
C GLN A 128 11.50 -3.59 -13.63
N GLU A 129 11.92 -3.20 -12.43
CA GLU A 129 11.15 -2.30 -11.55
C GLU A 129 11.10 -0.86 -12.10
N GLN A 130 12.17 -0.37 -12.75
CA GLN A 130 12.13 0.93 -13.45
C GLN A 130 11.24 0.91 -14.69
N GLU A 131 11.27 -0.15 -15.50
CA GLU A 131 10.40 -0.27 -16.69
C GLU A 131 8.91 -0.40 -16.29
N MET A 132 8.60 -1.08 -15.18
CA MET A 132 7.24 -1.12 -14.64
C MET A 132 6.80 0.22 -14.04
N ALA A 133 7.68 0.91 -13.30
CA ALA A 133 7.37 2.23 -12.75
C ALA A 133 7.15 3.28 -13.85
N GLU A 134 7.94 3.27 -14.93
CA GLU A 134 7.70 4.16 -16.08
C GLU A 134 6.40 3.82 -16.81
N LYS A 135 6.05 2.54 -16.97
CA LYS A 135 4.75 2.14 -17.56
C LYS A 135 3.55 2.52 -16.69
N GLU A 136 3.68 2.46 -15.37
CA GLU A 136 2.61 2.80 -14.42
C GLU A 136 2.36 4.32 -14.40
N VAL A 137 3.43 5.14 -14.43
CA VAL A 137 3.30 6.60 -14.58
C VAL A 137 2.66 6.98 -15.92
N LEU A 138 3.04 6.31 -17.02
CA LEU A 138 2.47 6.57 -18.35
C LEU A 138 0.99 6.13 -18.46
N PHE A 139 0.58 5.15 -17.65
CA PHE A 139 -0.81 4.68 -17.57
C PHE A 139 -1.68 5.65 -16.77
N ASP A 140 -1.18 6.18 -15.66
CA ASP A 140 -1.85 7.22 -14.85
C ASP A 140 -2.00 8.55 -15.61
N GLU A 141 -1.00 8.95 -16.41
CA GLU A 141 -1.07 10.17 -17.23
C GLU A 141 -2.16 10.07 -18.31
N LYS A 142 -2.26 8.91 -18.99
CA LYS A 142 -3.34 8.66 -19.97
C LYS A 142 -4.73 8.58 -19.34
N HIS A 143 -4.85 8.01 -18.14
CA HIS A 143 -6.14 7.95 -17.44
C HIS A 143 -6.59 9.33 -16.94
N GLN A 144 -5.67 10.21 -16.54
CA GLN A 144 -5.99 11.60 -16.18
C GLN A 144 -6.46 12.43 -17.39
N GLU A 145 -5.86 12.26 -18.57
CA GLU A 145 -6.33 12.95 -19.78
C GLU A 145 -7.71 12.44 -20.24
N GLN A 146 -7.98 11.13 -20.14
CA GLN A 146 -9.28 10.55 -20.50
C GLN A 146 -10.43 10.96 -19.55
N GLU A 147 -10.16 11.12 -18.25
CA GLU A 147 -11.18 11.61 -17.30
C GLU A 147 -11.46 13.12 -17.44
N GLN A 148 -10.53 13.91 -17.99
CA GLN A 148 -10.78 15.32 -18.31
C GLN A 148 -11.59 15.50 -19.60
N GLU A 149 -11.40 14.66 -20.63
CA GLU A 149 -12.21 14.72 -21.85
C GLU A 149 -13.62 14.13 -21.68
N GLN A 150 -13.85 13.17 -20.78
CA GLN A 150 -15.18 12.57 -20.56
C GLN A 150 -16.12 13.40 -19.67
N GLN A 151 -15.71 14.59 -19.20
CA GLN A 151 -16.57 15.52 -18.45
C GLN A 151 -17.33 16.55 -19.32
N GLU A 152 -17.47 16.34 -20.63
CA GLU A 152 -18.60 16.91 -21.37
C GLU A 152 -19.90 16.14 -21.06
N LEU A 153 -20.55 16.57 -19.97
CA LEU A 153 -21.98 16.42 -19.60
C LEU A 153 -22.84 15.42 -20.40
N PRO A 154 -23.34 14.33 -19.78
CA PRO A 154 -24.53 13.67 -20.27
C PRO A 154 -25.77 14.50 -19.90
N SER A 155 -26.47 14.99 -20.92
CA SER A 155 -27.85 15.49 -20.84
C SER A 155 -28.77 14.41 -20.26
N TYR A 156 -29.20 14.56 -19.02
CA TYR A 156 -30.17 13.67 -18.39
C TYR A 156 -31.55 13.84 -19.06
N ARG A 157 -31.98 12.83 -19.83
CA ARG A 157 -33.40 12.63 -20.18
C ARG A 157 -34.06 11.93 -19.01
N ASP A 158 -35.18 12.49 -18.56
CA ASP A 158 -36.10 11.91 -17.59
C ASP A 158 -36.47 10.47 -18.00
N ASP A 159 -36.18 9.50 -17.13
CA ASP A 159 -36.85 8.20 -17.08
C ASP A 159 -36.55 7.52 -15.73
N THR A 160 -37.20 7.99 -14.68
CA THR A 160 -37.42 7.17 -13.47
C THR A 160 -38.87 7.37 -13.00
N SER A 161 -39.76 6.48 -13.43
CA SER A 161 -41.09 6.36 -12.84
C SER A 161 -40.96 5.78 -11.43
N TYR A 162 -40.92 6.64 -10.42
CA TYR A 162 -41.17 6.21 -9.05
C TYR A 162 -42.68 6.15 -8.80
N ALA A 163 -43.13 5.03 -8.24
CA ALA A 163 -44.51 4.85 -7.82
C ALA A 163 -44.93 5.93 -6.81
N ASN A 164 -46.10 6.50 -7.04
CA ASN A 164 -46.67 7.59 -6.27
C ASN A 164 -47.11 7.07 -4.88
N GLU A 165 -46.71 7.76 -3.80
CA GLU A 165 -47.02 7.39 -2.40
C GLU A 165 -48.53 7.44 -2.04
N LYS A 166 -49.42 7.61 -3.02
CA LYS A 166 -50.87 7.62 -2.82
C LYS A 166 -51.56 6.25 -2.96
N ASP A 167 -50.88 5.22 -3.46
CA ASP A 167 -51.49 3.90 -3.69
C ASP A 167 -51.26 2.88 -2.57
N ILE A 168 -50.58 3.26 -1.47
CA ILE A 168 -50.25 2.35 -0.35
C ILE A 168 -51.28 2.44 0.81
N LEU A 169 -52.24 3.37 0.77
CA LEU A 169 -53.18 3.60 1.89
C LEU A 169 -54.64 3.15 1.64
N LEU A 170 -54.90 2.22 0.72
CA LEU A 170 -56.26 1.71 0.45
C LEU A 170 -56.41 0.18 0.53
N SER A 171 -55.46 -0.51 1.16
CA SER A 171 -55.51 -1.97 1.35
C SER A 171 -55.40 -2.43 2.80
N ALA A 172 -55.86 -1.62 3.75
CA ALA A 172 -56.10 -2.03 5.15
C ALA A 172 -57.56 -1.78 5.54
#